data_AF-A0A945VR06-F1
#
_entry.id   AF-A0A945VR06-F1
#
_cell.length_a   1.000
_cell.length_b   1.000
_cell.length_c   1.000
_cell.angle_alpha   90.00
_cell.angle_beta   90.00
_cell.angle_gamma   90.00
#
_symmetry.space_group_name_H-M   'P 1'
#
loop_
_entity.id
_entity.type
_entity.pdbx_description
1 polymer ?
#
loop_
_entity_poly.entity_id
_entity_poly.type
_entity_poly.pdbx_seq_one_letter_code
_entity_poly.pdbx_strand_id
1 'polypeptide(L)'
;MKRPYLLIMTASLCLVLSGGMSLAKDSSALRTESAEDKETIEACKQAAIKNPNVAQSHFNLGIAYLKSGMYKEAIESLKQATKINPDDAKSHKTLGYVYMNLYM
;
A
#
# COMPACT_ATOMS: atom_id res chain seq x y z
N MET A 1 -29.82 5.80 44.27
CA MET A 1 -28.35 5.77 44.36
C MET A 1 -27.80 5.35 43.00
N LYS A 2 -27.44 6.34 42.17
CA LYS A 2 -27.18 6.21 40.74
C LYS A 2 -25.67 6.14 40.49
N ARG A 3 -25.15 5.02 39.97
CA ARG A 3 -23.87 4.97 39.23
C ARG A 3 -24.08 4.50 37.79
N PRO A 4 -24.69 5.32 36.90
CA PRO A 4 -24.79 5.04 35.47
C PRO A 4 -23.54 5.46 34.67
N TYR A 5 -22.57 6.15 35.28
CA TYR A 5 -21.45 6.76 34.56
C TYR A 5 -20.32 5.79 34.16
N LEU A 6 -20.17 4.64 34.83
CA LEU A 6 -19.04 3.74 34.56
C LEU A 6 -19.24 2.87 33.30
N LEU A 7 -20.50 2.61 32.89
CA LEU A 7 -20.83 1.84 31.69
C LEU A 7 -20.73 2.65 30.39
N ILE A 8 -20.84 3.98 30.47
CA ILE A 8 -20.70 4.87 29.29
C ILE A 8 -19.22 5.03 28.92
N MET A 9 -18.31 5.05 29.90
CA MET A 9 -16.88 5.22 29.66
C MET A 9 -16.23 4.06 28.90
N THR A 10 -16.71 2.82 29.07
CA THR A 10 -16.16 1.66 28.35
C THR A 10 -16.72 1.54 26.93
N ALA A 11 -17.93 2.03 26.67
CA ALA A 11 -18.52 2.06 25.33
C ALA A 11 -17.85 3.13 24.42
N SER A 12 -17.41 4.26 24.98
CA SER A 12 -16.71 5.31 24.21
C SER A 12 -15.28 4.94 23.81
N LEU A 13 -14.63 3.99 24.48
CA LEU A 13 -13.27 3.56 24.14
C LEU A 13 -13.23 2.53 23.00
N CYS A 14 -14.36 1.90 22.65
CA CYS A 14 -14.45 0.94 21.55
C CYS A 14 -14.65 1.61 20.16
N LEU A 15 -15.09 2.87 20.15
CA LEU A 15 -15.30 3.65 18.91
C LEU A 15 -14.02 4.32 18.37
N VAL A 16 -12.96 4.42 19.18
CA VAL A 16 -11.66 4.99 18.75
C VAL A 16 -10.74 3.95 18.11
N LEU A 17 -11.01 2.65 18.28
CA LEU A 17 -10.29 1.57 17.59
C LEU A 17 -10.98 1.08 16.30
N SER A 18 -12.14 1.64 15.96
CA SER A 18 -12.86 1.38 14.69
C SER A 18 -13.02 2.61 13.80
N GLY A 19 -12.64 3.81 14.27
CA GLY A 19 -12.62 5.04 13.48
C GLY A 19 -11.39 5.88 13.80
N GLY A 20 -10.32 5.75 13.01
CA GLY A 20 -9.13 6.56 13.28
C GLY A 20 -7.83 6.25 12.56
N MET A 21 -7.82 5.59 11.40
CA MET A 21 -6.73 5.81 10.44
C MET A 21 -7.30 6.37 9.15
N SER A 22 -7.63 7.66 9.23
CA SER A 22 -7.78 8.57 8.11
C SER A 22 -6.54 8.50 7.20
N LEU A 23 -6.79 8.37 5.90
CA LEU A 23 -6.13 9.05 4.76
C LEU A 23 -6.24 8.20 3.46
N ALA A 24 -7.44 7.75 3.09
CA ALA A 24 -7.66 7.17 1.75
C ALA A 24 -9.00 7.54 1.10
N LYS A 25 -9.74 8.49 1.67
CA LYS A 25 -10.78 9.22 0.93
C LYS A 25 -10.20 10.59 0.61
N ASP A 26 -9.55 10.67 -0.54
CA ASP A 26 -9.86 11.66 -1.56
C ASP A 26 -8.88 11.58 -2.74
N SER A 27 -9.48 11.59 -3.93
CA SER A 27 -8.93 12.19 -5.15
C SER A 27 -7.96 11.41 -6.05
N SER A 28 -8.32 10.18 -6.44
CA SER A 28 -8.01 9.68 -7.79
C SER A 28 -9.00 8.60 -8.26
N ALA A 29 -10.29 8.84 -8.04
CA ALA A 29 -11.32 8.19 -8.85
C ALA A 29 -11.02 8.51 -10.32
N LEU A 30 -11.17 7.50 -11.19
CA LEU A 30 -10.84 7.45 -12.63
C LEU A 30 -9.37 7.18 -13.00
N ARG A 31 -8.96 5.93 -12.81
CA ARG A 31 -8.47 5.16 -13.96
C ARG A 31 -9.12 3.79 -13.86
N THR A 32 -9.90 3.45 -14.88
CA THR A 32 -10.41 2.10 -15.10
C THR A 32 -9.26 1.13 -14.83
N GLU A 33 -9.38 0.27 -13.81
CA GLU A 33 -8.54 -0.92 -13.70
C GLU A 33 -8.65 -1.64 -15.04
N SER A 34 -7.64 -1.51 -15.90
CA SER A 34 -7.60 -2.28 -17.13
C SER A 34 -7.52 -3.74 -16.71
N ALA A 35 -8.23 -4.63 -17.41
CA ALA A 35 -8.11 -6.07 -17.14
C ALA A 35 -6.64 -6.52 -17.23
N GLU A 36 -5.84 -5.85 -18.06
CA GLU A 36 -4.40 -6.04 -18.21
C GLU A 36 -3.60 -5.64 -16.96
N ASP A 37 -4.02 -4.60 -16.23
CA ASP A 37 -3.36 -4.16 -14.99
C ASP A 37 -3.55 -5.21 -13.90
N LYS A 38 -4.80 -5.70 -13.74
CA LYS A 38 -5.13 -6.76 -12.77
C LYS A 38 -4.39 -8.04 -13.04
N GLU A 39 -4.38 -8.49 -14.29
CA GLU A 39 -3.68 -9.72 -14.68
C GLU A 39 -2.17 -9.61 -14.45
N THR A 40 -1.58 -8.46 -14.76
CA THR A 40 -0.14 -8.20 -14.52
C THR A 40 0.18 -8.20 -13.02
N ILE A 41 -0.69 -7.59 -12.20
CA ILE A 41 -0.54 -7.57 -10.74
C ILE A 41 -0.68 -8.98 -10.16
N GLU A 42 -1.66 -9.77 -10.62
CA GLU A 42 -1.84 -11.16 -10.17
C GLU A 42 -0.67 -12.04 -10.59
N ALA A 43 -0.19 -11.92 -11.82
CA ALA A 43 0.99 -12.63 -12.29
C ALA A 43 2.23 -12.27 -11.45
N CYS A 44 2.41 -10.99 -11.10
CA CYS A 44 3.49 -10.55 -10.21
C CYS A 44 3.32 -11.11 -8.79
N LYS A 45 2.10 -11.18 -8.25
CA LYS A 45 1.81 -11.80 -6.94
C LYS A 45 2.10 -13.30 -6.94
N GLN A 46 1.71 -14.02 -7.99
CA GLN A 46 2.04 -15.45 -8.10
C GLN A 46 3.53 -15.70 -8.29
N ALA A 47 4.23 -14.84 -9.05
CA ALA A 47 5.68 -14.89 -9.17
C ALA A 47 6.36 -14.63 -7.82
N ALA A 48 5.79 -13.75 -6.98
CA ALA A 48 6.27 -13.49 -5.63
C ALA A 48 6.23 -14.73 -4.73
N ILE A 49 5.20 -15.58 -4.90
CA ILE A 49 5.05 -16.83 -4.13
C ILE A 49 6.10 -17.88 -4.55
N LYS A 50 6.50 -17.88 -5.83
CA LYS A 50 7.44 -18.89 -6.37
C LYS A 50 8.91 -18.49 -6.22
N ASN A 51 9.23 -17.20 -6.08
CA ASN A 51 10.60 -16.73 -5.96
C ASN A 51 11.03 -16.58 -4.48
N PRO A 52 12.16 -17.17 -4.07
CA PRO A 52 12.69 -17.01 -2.71
C PRO A 52 13.21 -15.59 -2.44
N ASN A 53 13.37 -14.74 -3.46
CA ASN A 53 13.79 -13.36 -3.31
C ASN A 53 12.58 -12.43 -3.14
N VAL A 54 12.07 -12.38 -1.91
CA VAL A 54 10.88 -11.61 -1.52
C VAL A 54 11.04 -10.11 -1.82
N ALA A 55 12.26 -9.55 -1.68
CA ALA A 55 12.54 -8.15 -2.01
C ALA A 55 12.32 -7.85 -3.51
N GLN A 56 12.88 -8.68 -4.39
CA GLN A 56 12.76 -8.51 -5.84
C GLN A 56 11.30 -8.63 -6.29
N SER A 57 10.53 -9.50 -5.65
CA SER A 57 9.11 -9.69 -5.93
C SER A 57 8.29 -8.44 -5.59
N HIS A 58 8.53 -7.85 -4.43
CA HIS A 58 7.91 -6.57 -4.04
C HIS A 58 8.34 -5.42 -4.97
N PHE A 59 9.61 -5.40 -5.40
CA PHE A 59 10.08 -4.43 -6.38
C PHE A 59 9.33 -4.56 -7.72
N ASN A 60 9.21 -5.78 -8.25
CA ASN A 60 8.51 -6.04 -9.50
C ASN A 60 7.03 -5.68 -9.41
N LEU A 61 6.39 -5.97 -8.28
CA LEU A 61 5.01 -5.57 -8.02
C LEU A 61 4.87 -4.04 -7.99
N GLY A 62 5.81 -3.34 -7.37
CA GLY A 62 5.85 -1.88 -7.36
C GLY A 62 6.02 -1.28 -8.76
N ILE A 63 6.82 -1.90 -9.61
CA ILE A 63 6.96 -1.53 -11.03
C ILE A 63 5.66 -1.77 -11.81
N ALA A 64 4.95 -2.88 -11.56
CA ALA A 64 3.66 -3.14 -12.18
C ALA A 64 2.65 -2.04 -11.82
N TYR A 65 2.51 -1.74 -10.53
CA TYR A 65 1.66 -0.64 -10.07
C TYR A 65 2.05 0.72 -10.65
N LEU A 66 3.36 1.02 -10.75
CA LEU A 66 3.85 2.25 -11.36
C LEU A 66 3.42 2.37 -12.83
N LYS A 67 3.52 1.29 -13.60
CA LYS A 67 3.09 1.25 -15.01
C LYS A 67 1.57 1.43 -15.15
N SER A 68 0.81 0.89 -14.21
CA SER A 68 -0.65 1.06 -14.12
C SER A 68 -1.07 2.44 -13.57
N GLY A 69 -0.12 3.33 -13.25
CA GLY A 69 -0.40 4.64 -12.66
C GLY A 69 -0.93 4.59 -11.21
N MET A 70 -0.86 3.42 -10.58
CA MET A 70 -1.25 3.16 -9.19
C MET A 70 -0.10 3.55 -8.25
N TYR A 71 0.23 4.84 -8.21
CA TYR A 71 1.45 5.33 -7.55
C TYR A 71 1.47 5.04 -6.04
N LYS A 72 0.31 5.02 -5.36
CA LYS A 72 0.24 4.73 -3.91
C LYS A 72 0.59 3.28 -3.60
N GLU A 73 0.05 2.35 -4.38
CA GLU A 73 0.29 0.91 -4.28
C GLU A 73 1.72 0.56 -4.69
N ALA A 74 2.26 1.28 -5.68
CA ALA A 74 3.67 1.20 -6.06
C ALA A 74 4.61 1.59 -4.91
N ILE A 75 4.31 2.70 -4.22
CA ILE A 75 5.08 3.15 -3.04
C ILE A 75 5.07 2.08 -1.95
N GLU A 76 3.91 1.52 -1.62
CA GLU A 76 3.81 0.51 -0.56
C GLU A 76 4.63 -0.75 -0.92
N SER A 77 4.53 -1.21 -2.16
CA SER A 77 5.28 -2.38 -2.63
C SER A 77 6.80 -2.13 -2.61
N LEU A 78 7.26 -0.97 -3.08
CA LEU A 78 8.68 -0.60 -3.06
C LEU A 78 9.20 -0.37 -1.64
N LYS A 79 8.36 0.10 -0.71
CA LYS A 79 8.70 0.17 0.72
C LYS A 79 8.93 -1.20 1.33
N GLN A 80 8.12 -2.20 0.99
CA GLN A 80 8.38 -3.57 1.44
C GLN A 80 9.68 -4.12 0.85
N ALA A 81 9.97 -3.83 -0.43
CA ALA A 81 11.23 -4.21 -1.06
C ALA A 81 12.45 -3.61 -0.35
N THR A 82 12.43 -2.30 -0.06
CA THR A 82 13.49 -1.61 0.70
C THR A 82 13.58 -2.04 2.16
N LYS A 83 12.48 -2.48 2.78
CA LYS A 83 12.52 -3.03 4.14
C LYS A 83 13.24 -4.39 4.20
N ILE A 84 13.10 -5.20 3.15
CA ILE A 84 13.74 -6.52 3.05
C ILE A 84 15.19 -6.38 2.59
N ASN A 85 15.44 -5.50 1.62
CA ASN A 85 16.79 -5.16 1.15
C ASN A 85 17.02 -3.65 1.20
N PRO A 86 17.50 -3.10 2.33
CA PRO A 86 17.74 -1.68 2.50
C PRO A 86 18.80 -1.11 1.55
N ASP A 87 19.70 -1.95 1.04
CA ASP A 87 20.80 -1.52 0.17
C ASP A 87 20.45 -1.62 -1.32
N ASP A 88 19.21 -1.99 -1.67
CA ASP A 88 18.79 -2.05 -3.06
C ASP A 88 18.61 -0.64 -3.66
N ALA A 89 19.67 -0.16 -4.29
CA ALA A 89 19.69 1.11 -5.01
C ALA A 89 18.58 1.23 -6.06
N LYS A 90 18.14 0.10 -6.68
CA LYS A 90 17.06 0.13 -7.66
C LYS A 90 15.73 0.47 -7.01
N SER A 91 15.40 -0.17 -5.88
CA SER A 91 14.17 0.12 -5.13
C SER A 91 14.12 1.57 -4.67
N HIS A 92 15.21 2.13 -4.13
CA HIS A 92 15.27 3.54 -3.73
C HIS A 92 15.09 4.50 -4.91
N LYS A 93 15.78 4.24 -6.02
CA LYS A 93 15.65 5.06 -7.24
C LYS A 93 14.22 5.05 -7.77
N THR A 94 13.61 3.86 -7.87
CA THR A 94 12.23 3.73 -8.35
C THR A 94 11.26 4.41 -7.38
N LEU A 95 11.46 4.29 -6.06
CA LEU A 95 10.62 4.96 -5.07
C LEU A 95 10.65 6.49 -5.24
N GLY A 96 11.83 7.06 -5.46
CA GLY A 96 11.98 8.49 -5.78
C GLY A 96 11.25 8.88 -7.07
N TYR A 97 11.36 8.07 -8.11
CA TYR A 97 10.61 8.28 -9.36
C TYR A 97 9.09 8.23 -9.12
N VAL A 98 8.59 7.28 -8.33
CA VAL A 98 7.17 7.16 -8.03
C VAL A 98 6.67 8.37 -7.25
N TYR A 99 7.40 8.84 -6.24
CA TYR A 99 7.05 10.07 -5.52
C TYR A 99 7.02 11.29 -6.46
N MET A 100 8.00 11.42 -7.35
CA MET A 100 8.02 12.51 -8.34
C MET A 100 6.78 12.49 -9.24
N ASN A 101 6.31 11.31 -9.66
CA ASN A 101 5.10 11.18 -10.47
C ASN A 101 3.79 11.32 -9.66
N LEU A 102 3.81 11.06 -8.36
CA LEU A 102 2.64 11.24 -7.49
C LEU A 102 2.36 12.73 -7.20
N TYR A 103 3.40 13.55 -7.15
CA TYR A 103 3.32 14.96 -6.76
C TYR A 103 3.46 15.94 -7.94
N MET A 104 3.58 15.46 -9.18
CA MET A 104 3.66 16.27 -10.41
C MET A 104 2.43 16.08 -11.26
#